data_AF-A0A3D4W0N7-F1
#
_entry.id   AF-A0A3D4W0N7-F1
#
_cell.length_a   1.000
_cell.length_b   1.000
_cell.length_c   1.000
_cell.angle_alpha   90.00
_cell.angle_beta   90.00
_cell.angle_gamma   90.00
#
_symmetry.space_group_name_H-M   'P 1'
#
loop_
_entity.id
_entity.type
_entity.pdbx_description
1 polymer ?
#
loop_
_entity_poly.entity_id
_entity_poly.type
_entity_poly.pdbx_seq_one_letter_code
_entity_poly.pdbx_strand_id
1 'polypeptide(L)'
;MAKKKAPQRLAGAEESCISPEQEAIIQWYKTVKFRKNLLGGVDEAAMWKKLEELYALYEAAIRAERTRYSVLLETSPSKPDGFATSPSRGGKTGAAQPEASGTGEPGNVNLAPTKVDSFAKGSPT
;
A
#
# COMPACT_ATOMS: atom_id res chain seq x y z
N MET A 1 43.70 -12.54 9.62
CA MET A 1 42.24 -12.80 9.65
C MET A 1 41.55 -11.74 8.81
N ALA A 2 40.80 -12.12 7.78
CA ALA A 2 40.11 -11.16 6.90
C ALA A 2 38.80 -10.67 7.55
N LYS A 3 38.66 -9.36 7.72
CA LYS A 3 37.46 -8.73 8.29
C LYS A 3 36.35 -8.76 7.22
N LYS A 4 35.28 -9.54 7.44
CA LYS A 4 34.13 -9.59 6.53
C LYS A 4 33.50 -8.19 6.45
N LYS A 5 33.46 -7.61 5.25
CA LYS A 5 32.78 -6.34 4.97
C LYS A 5 31.27 -6.57 5.11
N ALA A 6 30.59 -5.75 5.91
CA ALA A 6 29.13 -5.82 6.04
C ALA A 6 28.48 -5.62 4.66
N PRO A 7 27.36 -6.32 4.36
CA PRO A 7 26.65 -6.15 3.11
C PRO A 7 26.29 -4.67 2.91
N GLN A 8 26.70 -4.11 1.78
CA GLN A 8 26.41 -2.73 1.41
C GLN A 8 24.90 -2.63 1.20
N ARG A 9 24.17 -2.01 2.14
CA ARG A 9 22.72 -1.81 2.01
C ARG A 9 22.43 -0.63 1.10
N LEU A 10 21.27 -0.69 0.43
CA LEU A 10 20.79 0.39 -0.41
C LEU A 10 20.48 1.61 0.45
N ALA A 11 20.83 2.81 -0.04
CA ALA A 11 20.48 4.06 0.64
C ALA A 11 18.96 4.13 0.80
N GLY A 12 18.49 4.36 2.03
CA GLY A 12 17.05 4.38 2.36
C GLY A 12 16.46 3.06 2.84
N ALA A 13 17.26 1.99 3.00
CA ALA A 13 16.81 0.81 3.74
C ALA A 13 17.16 0.97 5.22
N GLU A 14 16.17 1.18 6.10
CA GLU A 14 16.42 1.35 7.54
C GLU A 14 17.10 0.14 8.16
N GLU A 15 17.94 0.40 9.16
CA GLU A 15 18.63 -0.62 9.94
C GLU A 15 17.72 -1.34 10.93
N SER A 16 16.65 -0.66 11.37
CA SER A 16 15.62 -1.19 12.28
C SER A 16 14.36 -1.56 11.51
N CYS A 17 13.61 -2.55 11.99
CA CYS A 17 12.29 -2.86 11.43
C CYS A 17 11.21 -1.80 11.76
N ILE A 18 11.53 -0.88 12.68
CA ILE A 18 10.67 0.23 13.11
C ILE A 18 11.33 1.55 12.72
N SER A 19 10.61 2.39 11.97
CA SER A 19 11.06 3.73 11.59
C SER A 19 11.01 4.70 12.79
N PRO A 20 11.79 5.80 12.78
CA PRO A 20 11.72 6.83 13.83
C PRO A 20 10.30 7.40 14.03
N GLU A 21 9.54 7.58 12.96
CA GLU A 21 8.17 8.08 13.00
C GLU A 21 7.20 7.05 13.60
N GLN A 22 7.42 5.77 13.32
CA GLN A 22 6.68 4.69 13.99
C GLN A 22 7.02 4.62 15.47
N GLU A 23 8.29 4.85 15.86
CA GLU A 23 8.69 4.93 17.27
C GLU A 23 8.01 6.11 17.97
N ALA A 24 7.83 7.25 17.30
CA ALA A 24 7.07 8.39 17.84
C ALA A 24 5.61 8.02 18.14
N ILE A 25 4.97 7.23 17.26
CA ILE A 25 3.63 6.69 17.50
C ILE A 25 3.62 5.75 18.71
N ILE A 26 4.59 4.84 18.81
CA ILE A 26 4.72 3.90 19.94
C ILE A 26 4.89 4.66 21.27
N GLN A 27 5.77 5.66 21.29
CA GLN A 27 6.01 6.48 22.48
C GLN A 27 4.78 7.31 22.85
N TRP A 28 4.07 7.87 21.86
CA TRP A 28 2.83 8.59 22.10
C TRP A 28 1.78 7.67 22.73
N TYR A 29 1.57 6.46 22.21
CA TYR A 29 0.63 5.50 22.79
C TYR A 29 0.99 5.10 24.23
N LYS A 30 2.29 4.96 24.54
CA LYS A 30 2.76 4.66 25.90
C LYS A 30 2.51 5.79 26.89
N THR A 31 2.43 7.03 26.42
CA THR A 31 2.45 8.23 27.28
C THR A 31 1.14 9.00 27.30
N VAL A 32 0.29 8.85 26.27
CA VAL A 32 -0.97 9.58 26.15
C VAL A 32 -1.86 9.35 27.38
N LYS A 33 -2.42 10.43 27.89
CA LYS A 33 -3.41 10.39 28.97
C LYS A 33 -4.63 11.21 28.57
N PHE A 34 -5.80 10.67 28.88
CA PHE A 34 -7.07 11.34 28.69
C PHE A 34 -7.42 12.12 29.94
N ARG A 35 -7.85 13.37 29.74
CA ARG A 35 -8.34 14.22 30.83
C ARG A 35 -9.70 13.66 31.27
N LYS A 36 -9.90 13.50 32.58
CA LYS A 36 -11.16 13.07 33.17
C LYS A 36 -12.09 14.27 33.39
N ASN A 37 -13.39 14.04 33.27
CA ASN A 37 -14.42 15.04 33.58
C ASN A 37 -14.90 14.91 35.05
N LEU A 38 -15.52 15.96 35.59
CA LEU A 38 -15.81 16.09 37.03
C LEU A 38 -16.90 15.13 37.55
N LEU A 39 -17.82 14.70 36.69
CA LEU A 39 -18.92 13.77 37.01
C LEU A 39 -18.70 12.38 36.39
N GLY A 40 -17.44 11.94 36.33
CA GLY A 40 -17.05 10.74 35.59
C GLY A 40 -16.93 10.99 34.09
N GLY A 41 -16.35 10.03 33.37
CA GLY A 41 -16.09 10.14 31.93
C GLY A 41 -14.79 10.88 31.58
N VAL A 42 -14.56 11.02 30.28
CA VAL A 42 -13.41 11.71 29.67
C VAL A 42 -13.89 13.05 29.10
N ASP A 43 -13.06 14.08 29.20
CA ASP A 43 -13.27 15.35 28.51
C ASP A 43 -13.15 15.13 26.99
N GLU A 44 -14.28 15.20 26.29
CA GLU A 44 -14.37 14.93 24.86
C GLU A 44 -13.53 15.90 24.02
N ALA A 45 -13.49 17.19 24.40
CA ALA A 45 -12.69 18.18 23.68
C ALA A 45 -11.20 17.85 23.79
N ALA A 46 -10.73 17.44 24.98
CA ALA A 46 -9.37 16.98 25.18
C ALA A 46 -9.10 15.65 24.47
N MET A 47 -10.08 14.75 24.39
CA MET A 47 -9.98 13.50 23.63
C MET A 47 -9.81 13.76 22.13
N TRP A 48 -10.62 14.65 21.55
CA TRP A 48 -10.52 15.02 20.14
C TRP A 48 -9.14 15.62 19.82
N LYS A 49 -8.58 16.42 20.73
CA LYS A 49 -7.21 16.94 20.59
C LYS A 49 -6.17 15.82 20.57
N LYS A 50 -6.32 14.78 21.41
CA LYS A 50 -5.45 13.60 21.35
C LYS A 50 -5.61 12.81 20.06
N LEU A 51 -6.83 12.74 19.51
CA LEU A 51 -7.05 12.11 18.22
C LEU A 51 -6.37 12.88 17.08
N GLU A 52 -6.48 14.22 17.06
CA GLU A 52 -5.79 15.08 16.10
C GLU A 52 -4.26 14.91 16.17
N GLU A 53 -3.68 14.89 17.38
CA GLU A 53 -2.25 14.63 17.59
C GLU A 53 -1.82 13.28 16.99
N LEU A 54 -2.60 12.22 17.24
CA LEU A 54 -2.32 10.90 16.71
C LEU A 54 -2.37 10.85 15.19
N TYR A 55 -3.37 11.51 14.58
CA TYR A 55 -3.46 11.61 13.12
C TYR A 55 -2.22 12.31 12.53
N ALA A 56 -1.74 13.38 13.16
CA ALA A 56 -0.53 14.07 12.71
C ALA A 56 0.71 13.15 12.72
N LEU A 57 0.84 12.29 13.74
CA LEU A 57 1.92 11.30 13.81
C LEU A 57 1.82 10.24 12.71
N TYR A 58 0.62 9.74 12.42
CA TYR A 58 0.41 8.80 11.31
C TYR A 58 0.72 9.43 9.95
N GLU A 59 0.27 10.65 9.72
CA GLU A 59 0.55 11.38 8.48
C GLU A 59 2.05 11.64 8.29
N ALA A 60 2.79 11.86 9.38
CA ALA A 60 4.25 11.96 9.33
C ALA A 60 4.88 10.61 8.95
N ALA A 61 4.46 9.52 9.60
CA ALA A 61 5.00 8.19 9.33
C ALA A 61 4.71 7.72 7.89
N ILE A 62 3.50 7.93 7.39
CA ILE A 62 3.13 7.58 6.01
C ILE A 62 3.96 8.38 5.00
N ARG A 63 4.21 9.67 5.26
CA ARG A 63 5.05 10.52 4.40
C ARG A 63 6.50 10.09 4.38
N ALA A 64 7.05 9.78 5.56
CA ALA A 64 8.41 9.26 5.66
C ALA A 64 8.56 7.95 4.89
N GLU A 65 7.62 7.02 5.09
CA GLU A 65 7.63 5.72 4.41
C GLU A 65 7.47 5.84 2.90
N ARG A 66 6.60 6.75 2.43
CA ARG A 66 6.45 7.03 1.00
C ARG A 66 7.75 7.55 0.39
N THR A 67 8.39 8.49 1.06
CA THR A 67 9.68 9.06 0.61
C THR A 67 10.74 7.97 0.54
N ARG A 68 10.78 7.10 1.55
CA ARG A 68 11.71 5.98 1.60
C ARG A 68 11.55 5.02 0.43
N TYR A 69 10.32 4.57 0.15
CA TYR A 69 10.09 3.69 -0.99
C TYR A 69 10.35 4.38 -2.33
N SER A 70 10.02 5.67 -2.46
CA SER A 70 10.35 6.43 -3.68
C SER A 70 11.85 6.39 -3.98
N VAL A 71 12.70 6.63 -2.97
CA VAL A 71 14.17 6.55 -3.13
C VAL A 71 14.61 5.13 -3.50
N LEU A 72 14.06 4.10 -2.86
CA LEU A 72 14.41 2.70 -3.17
C LEU A 72 14.01 2.30 -4.59
N LEU A 73 12.87 2.79 -5.08
CA LEU A 73 12.39 2.52 -6.43
C LEU A 73 13.20 3.27 -7.49
N GLU A 74 13.55 4.53 -7.24
CA GLU A 74 14.41 5.33 -8.13
C GLU A 74 15.84 4.77 -8.22
N THR A 75 16.34 4.20 -7.13
CA THR A 75 17.68 3.60 -7.07
C THR A 75 17.70 2.12 -7.45
N SER A 76 16.53 1.52 -7.68
CA SER A 76 16.44 0.16 -8.22
C SER A 76 16.82 0.17 -9.69
N PRO A 77 17.84 -0.61 -10.12
CA PRO A 77 18.15 -0.69 -11.54
C PRO A 77 16.94 -1.26 -12.27
N SER A 78 16.34 -0.46 -13.16
CA SER A 78 15.31 -0.95 -14.07
C SER A 78 15.86 -2.18 -14.80
N LYS A 79 15.01 -3.19 -14.95
CA LYS A 79 15.29 -4.45 -15.64
C LYS A 79 16.19 -4.17 -16.87
N PRO A 80 17.35 -4.83 -17.03
CA PRO A 80 18.14 -4.61 -18.23
C PRO A 80 17.28 -4.96 -19.44
N ASP A 81 17.22 -4.06 -20.43
CA ASP A 81 16.52 -4.20 -21.72
C ASP A 81 17.07 -5.34 -22.60
N GLY A 82 17.73 -6.33 -22.00
CA GLY A 82 18.53 -7.36 -22.65
C GLY A 82 17.98 -8.78 -22.55
N PHE A 83 16.78 -9.03 -22.02
CA PHE A 83 16.18 -10.36 -22.14
C PHE A 83 15.33 -10.48 -23.42
N ALA A 84 16.07 -10.64 -24.52
CA ALA A 84 15.69 -11.29 -25.78
C ALA A 84 14.48 -10.74 -26.55
N THR A 85 14.71 -9.67 -27.33
CA THR A 85 14.14 -9.64 -28.68
C THR A 85 14.88 -10.69 -29.53
N SER A 86 14.11 -11.65 -30.03
CA SER A 86 14.45 -12.90 -30.71
C SER A 86 15.43 -12.81 -31.90
N PRO A 87 16.24 -13.85 -32.19
CA PRO A 87 16.55 -14.21 -33.56
C PRO A 87 15.58 -15.31 -34.03
N SER A 88 14.74 -14.94 -34.99
CA SER A 88 13.94 -15.83 -35.83
C SER A 88 14.77 -17.04 -36.26
N ARG A 89 14.45 -18.23 -35.73
CA ARG A 89 14.95 -19.50 -36.27
C ARG A 89 13.80 -20.18 -37.00
N GLY A 90 13.81 -20.02 -38.31
CA GLY A 90 12.91 -20.75 -39.21
C GLY A 90 12.98 -22.25 -38.95
N GLY A 91 11.80 -22.86 -38.80
CA GLY A 91 11.58 -24.29 -38.70
C GLY A 91 10.14 -24.58 -39.07
N LYS A 92 9.92 -24.96 -40.33
CA LYS A 92 8.63 -25.42 -40.87
C LYS A 92 8.16 -26.71 -40.18
N THR A 93 6.85 -26.95 -40.34
CA THR A 93 6.06 -28.18 -40.10
C THR A 93 5.53 -28.33 -38.67
N GLY A 94 4.23 -28.48 -38.41
CA GLY A 94 3.04 -28.51 -39.24
C GLY A 94 1.89 -29.04 -38.37
N ALA A 95 0.77 -28.33 -38.30
CA ALA A 95 -0.58 -28.82 -38.03
C ALA A 95 -1.51 -27.62 -37.83
N ALA A 96 -2.63 -27.64 -38.54
CA ALA A 96 -3.62 -26.59 -38.64
C ALA A 96 -4.28 -26.25 -37.29
N GLN A 97 -4.63 -24.98 -37.09
CA GLN A 97 -5.89 -24.58 -36.47
C GLN A 97 -6.26 -23.13 -36.85
N PRO A 98 -7.58 -22.82 -36.90
CA PRO A 98 -8.15 -21.81 -37.78
C PRO A 98 -8.10 -20.39 -37.22
N GLU A 99 -8.29 -19.47 -38.15
CA GLU A 99 -8.33 -18.03 -37.98
C GLU A 99 -9.47 -17.59 -37.04
N ALA A 100 -9.14 -16.71 -36.10
CA ALA A 100 -10.10 -15.81 -35.50
C ALA A 100 -9.43 -14.44 -35.36
N SER A 101 -9.59 -13.66 -36.42
CA SER A 101 -9.41 -12.22 -36.42
C SER A 101 -10.38 -11.62 -35.41
N GLY A 102 -9.87 -10.88 -34.43
CA GLY A 102 -10.66 -10.33 -33.34
C GLY A 102 -9.90 -9.25 -32.59
N THR A 103 -9.74 -8.09 -33.24
CA THR A 103 -9.37 -6.83 -32.59
C THR A 103 -10.43 -6.52 -31.53
N GLY A 104 -10.09 -6.70 -30.26
CA GLY A 104 -10.96 -6.38 -29.11
C GLY A 104 -10.28 -5.34 -28.23
N GLU A 105 -10.81 -4.12 -28.27
CA GLU A 105 -10.50 -2.98 -27.40
C GLU A 105 -10.56 -3.35 -25.90
N PRO A 106 -9.80 -2.67 -25.01
CA PRO A 106 -9.92 -2.87 -23.57
C PRO A 106 -11.28 -2.35 -23.09
N GLY A 107 -12.18 -3.28 -22.76
CA GLY A 107 -13.51 -2.99 -22.24
C GLY A 107 -13.47 -2.09 -21.00
N ASN A 108 -14.12 -0.95 -21.11
CA ASN A 108 -14.51 -0.05 -20.03
C ASN A 108 -15.32 -0.83 -18.96
N VAL A 109 -14.77 -0.97 -17.76
CA VAL A 109 -15.49 -1.54 -16.61
C VAL A 109 -16.54 -0.55 -16.11
N ASN A 110 -17.72 -0.58 -16.72
CA ASN A 110 -18.88 0.13 -16.20
C ASN A 110 -19.41 -0.63 -14.97
N LEU A 111 -19.05 -0.18 -13.76
CA LEU A 111 -19.69 -0.60 -12.52
C LEU A 111 -21.10 0.00 -12.47
N ALA A 112 -22.07 -0.71 -13.05
CA ALA A 112 -23.47 -0.45 -12.77
C ALA A 112 -23.80 -0.98 -11.34
N PRO A 113 -24.48 -0.21 -10.49
CA PRO A 113 -24.89 -0.67 -9.17
C PRO A 113 -25.93 -1.78 -9.32
N THR A 114 -25.64 -2.94 -8.74
CA THR A 114 -26.62 -4.02 -8.61
C THR A 114 -27.78 -3.55 -7.75
N LYS A 115 -28.97 -3.59 -8.34
CA LYS A 115 -30.23 -3.27 -7.69
C LYS A 115 -30.49 -4.31 -6.59
N VAL A 116 -30.35 -3.90 -5.34
CA VAL A 116 -30.81 -4.65 -4.17
C VAL A 116 -32.34 -4.73 -4.26
N ASP A 117 -32.84 -5.95 -4.39
CA ASP A 117 -34.27 -6.22 -4.46
C ASP A 117 -34.91 -5.94 -3.09
N SER A 118 -36.05 -5.26 -3.13
CA SER A 118 -36.70 -4.68 -1.95
C SER A 118 -37.30 -5.79 -1.09
N PHE A 119 -36.90 -5.80 0.18
CA PHE A 119 -37.51 -6.63 1.22
C PHE A 119 -39.03 -6.41 1.23
N ALA A 120 -39.77 -7.49 0.98
CA ALA A 120 -41.22 -7.49 0.87
C ALA A 120 -41.88 -6.85 2.11
N LYS A 121 -42.66 -5.79 1.86
CA LYS A 121 -43.71 -5.31 2.77
C LYS A 121 -45.00 -6.04 2.42
N GLY A 122 -45.58 -6.70 3.40
CA GLY A 122 -46.99 -7.10 3.42
C GLY A 122 -47.21 -8.15 4.50
N SER A 123 -48.21 -8.10 5.35
CA SER A 123 -49.17 -7.08 5.81
C SER A 123 -49.67 -7.60 7.16
N PRO A 124 -50.02 -6.74 8.13
CA PRO A 124 -50.73 -7.19 9.32
C PRO A 124 -52.23 -7.29 9.02
N THR A 125 -52.80 -8.47 9.28
CA THR A 125 -54.24 -8.65 9.56
C THR A 125 -54.36 -9.59 10.74
#